data_AF-A0A2D6QFZ9-F1
#
_entry.id   AF-A0A2D6QFZ9-F1
#
_cell.length_a   1.000
_cell.length_b   1.000
_cell.length_c   1.000
_cell.angle_alpha   90.00
_cell.angle_beta   90.00
_cell.angle_gamma   90.00
#
_symmetry.space_group_name_H-M   'P 1'
#
loop_
_entity.id
_entity.type
_entity.pdbx_description
1 polymer ?
#
loop_
_entity_poly.entity_id
_entity_poly.type
_entity_poly.pdbx_seq_one_letter_code
_entity_poly.pdbx_strand_id
1 'polypeptide(L)'
;MSTPRTVGRLLSAAALASCFSFATATWAGSAQDAMRNPDQGSVSSKADLRKRFESLSEEQKQALRQRLERLKKLPAQERQDLRAQAGQLEDMSRRVYRNLADGDRERLDSLPADKRQDLLREMALAEARDMGRRILRKLPQEERERLEAAEPQERQRLLLELHHQMDGRIGQSIERMAPELGFSAEQVKKLNALPSDERRGKFLQVVKRKCIQYVDRRGLPEGLRPGRWEKVQQLPPDEFYLALLNLRREFPGLARAMKPKPGSDKGVPKPSPEMQRVRRAMEAHLDPTERLELAEKGRAERERELKARRRKRALAALDKGGYVGGDDLKRLEALPDEAFFALVRRFLDSGGKQIPIPTRSPKERSRRSDTTNGRSGDKR
;
A
#
# COMPACT_ATOMS: atom_id res chain seq x y z
N MET A 1 -28.35 -12.96 -15.01
CA MET A 1 -27.07 -13.15 -15.72
C MET A 1 -26.21 -11.90 -15.51
N SER A 2 -24.97 -12.01 -15.00
CA SER A 2 -24.16 -10.83 -14.67
C SER A 2 -23.30 -10.41 -15.88
N THR A 3 -23.40 -9.15 -16.30
CA THR A 3 -22.72 -8.62 -17.50
C THR A 3 -21.27 -8.20 -17.16
N PRO A 4 -20.37 -8.01 -18.16
CA PRO A 4 -19.00 -7.50 -17.92
C PRO A 4 -18.98 -6.15 -17.20
N ARG A 5 -20.06 -5.36 -17.32
CA ARG A 5 -20.22 -4.07 -16.64
C ARG A 5 -20.35 -4.22 -15.12
N THR A 6 -21.08 -5.25 -14.70
CA THR A 6 -21.36 -5.60 -13.30
C THR A 6 -20.08 -5.96 -12.56
N VAL A 7 -19.25 -6.85 -13.13
CA VAL A 7 -18.01 -7.32 -12.50
C VAL A 7 -17.00 -6.17 -12.31
N GLY A 8 -16.86 -5.28 -13.29
CA GLY A 8 -15.95 -4.14 -13.18
C GLY A 8 -16.33 -3.15 -12.07
N ARG A 9 -17.62 -2.85 -11.92
CA ARG A 9 -18.14 -1.97 -10.84
C ARG A 9 -18.00 -2.61 -9.47
N LEU A 10 -18.28 -3.91 -9.36
CA LEU A 10 -18.09 -4.70 -8.15
C LEU A 10 -16.64 -4.70 -7.69
N LEU A 11 -15.71 -4.85 -8.63
CA LEU A 11 -14.29 -4.79 -8.33
C LEU A 11 -13.88 -3.40 -7.86
N SER A 12 -14.37 -2.31 -8.44
CA SER A 12 -14.02 -0.96 -7.97
C SER A 12 -14.56 -0.67 -6.56
N ALA A 13 -15.79 -1.09 -6.23
CA ALA A 13 -16.35 -0.95 -4.89
C ALA A 13 -15.61 -1.81 -3.85
N ALA A 14 -15.28 -3.06 -4.21
CA ALA A 14 -14.45 -3.93 -3.39
C ALA A 14 -13.01 -3.38 -3.23
N ALA A 15 -12.47 -2.67 -4.23
CA ALA A 15 -11.14 -2.03 -4.16
C ALA A 15 -11.06 -0.89 -3.16
N LEU A 16 -12.21 -0.30 -2.87
CA LEU A 16 -12.35 0.77 -1.90
C LEU A 16 -12.56 0.14 -0.51
N ALA A 17 -13.40 -0.89 -0.42
CA ALA A 17 -13.68 -1.63 0.81
C ALA A 17 -12.47 -2.39 1.38
N SER A 18 -11.73 -3.16 0.57
CA SER A 18 -10.61 -3.98 1.06
C SER A 18 -9.34 -3.19 1.32
N CYS A 19 -9.18 -1.99 0.74
CA CYS A 19 -7.97 -1.20 0.95
C CYS A 19 -8.07 -0.33 2.21
N PHE A 20 -9.23 0.21 2.57
CA PHE A 20 -9.35 1.14 3.70
C PHE A 20 -9.14 0.51 5.08
N SER A 21 -9.54 -0.75 5.27
CA SER A 21 -9.39 -1.48 6.54
C SER A 21 -7.95 -1.70 6.97
N PHE A 22 -7.00 -1.66 6.03
CA PHE A 22 -5.57 -1.82 6.29
C PHE A 22 -4.80 -0.49 6.40
N ALA A 23 -5.38 0.60 5.90
CA ALA A 23 -4.70 1.90 5.81
C ALA A 23 -4.75 2.68 7.12
N THR A 24 -5.89 2.64 7.81
CA THR A 24 -6.13 3.37 9.07
C THR A 24 -5.11 2.98 10.15
N ALA A 25 -4.71 1.70 10.19
CA ALA A 25 -3.73 1.15 11.13
C ALA A 25 -2.27 1.57 10.88
N THR A 26 -1.90 1.93 9.65
CA THR A 26 -0.50 2.20 9.28
C THR A 26 -0.18 3.66 8.98
N TRP A 27 -1.22 4.49 8.89
CA TRP A 27 -1.10 5.92 8.60
C TRP A 27 -1.28 6.84 9.82
N ALA A 28 -1.83 6.33 10.93
CA ALA A 28 -1.71 6.99 12.23
C ALA A 28 -0.22 7.06 12.58
N GLY A 29 0.38 8.24 12.37
CA GLY A 29 1.80 8.45 12.57
C GLY A 29 2.20 8.19 14.01
N SER A 30 2.62 6.95 14.30
CA SER A 30 3.46 6.59 15.44
C SER A 30 4.53 5.56 15.05
N ALA A 31 4.77 5.35 13.74
CA ALA A 31 5.82 4.45 13.30
C ALA A 31 7.25 4.99 13.53
N GLN A 32 7.41 6.29 13.79
CA GLN A 32 8.73 6.88 14.12
C GLN A 32 9.06 6.80 15.62
N ASP A 33 8.07 6.78 16.52
CA ASP A 33 8.32 6.58 17.97
C ASP A 33 8.12 5.14 18.46
N ALA A 34 7.44 4.28 17.68
CA ALA A 34 7.40 2.83 17.91
C ALA A 34 8.62 2.09 17.29
N MET A 35 9.61 2.85 16.81
CA MET A 35 10.77 2.35 16.07
C MET A 35 11.92 1.95 17.01
N ARG A 36 11.68 0.89 17.80
CA ARG A 36 12.72 -0.01 18.36
C ARG A 36 11.98 -1.23 18.92
N ASN A 37 12.19 -2.40 18.31
CA ASN A 37 11.66 -3.75 18.59
C ASN A 37 10.27 -3.90 19.24
N PRO A 38 9.32 -4.49 18.50
CA PRO A 38 8.58 -5.59 19.13
C PRO A 38 8.83 -6.93 18.45
N ASP A 39 9.47 -7.83 19.19
CA ASP A 39 9.18 -9.27 19.28
C ASP A 39 7.76 -9.45 19.86
N GLN A 40 6.90 -10.42 19.56
CA GLN A 40 6.94 -11.67 18.80
C GLN A 40 5.48 -12.08 18.51
N GLY A 41 5.20 -12.53 17.29
CA GLY A 41 3.92 -13.11 16.87
C GLY A 41 4.07 -14.61 16.62
N SER A 42 3.99 -15.40 17.69
CA SER A 42 3.69 -16.83 17.62
C SER A 42 2.91 -17.18 18.88
N VAL A 43 1.95 -18.10 18.80
CA VAL A 43 1.29 -18.69 19.98
C VAL A 43 2.34 -19.53 20.71
N SER A 44 3.28 -18.87 21.39
CA SER A 44 4.27 -19.51 22.25
C SER A 44 3.59 -19.78 23.58
N SER A 45 3.85 -20.96 24.14
CA SER A 45 3.37 -21.25 25.49
C SER A 45 3.94 -20.22 26.46
N LYS A 46 3.24 -19.97 27.57
CA LYS A 46 3.72 -19.05 28.63
C LYS A 46 5.12 -19.42 29.13
N ALA A 47 5.49 -20.70 29.06
CA ALA A 47 6.81 -21.21 29.40
C ALA A 47 7.88 -20.81 28.36
N ASP A 48 7.55 -20.86 27.06
CA ASP A 48 8.49 -20.45 25.99
C ASP A 48 8.76 -18.96 26.02
N LEU A 49 7.71 -18.15 26.25
CA LEU A 49 7.86 -16.70 26.41
C LEU A 49 8.77 -16.35 27.60
N ARG A 50 8.66 -17.13 28.70
CA ARG A 50 9.50 -16.93 29.87
C ARG A 50 10.96 -17.31 29.62
N LYS A 51 11.22 -18.46 29.00
CA LYS A 51 12.58 -18.87 28.61
C LYS A 51 13.23 -17.85 27.68
N ARG A 52 12.48 -17.33 26.71
CA ARG A 52 12.94 -16.28 25.80
C ARG A 52 13.25 -14.98 26.52
N PHE A 53 12.38 -14.55 27.44
CA PHE A 53 12.63 -13.35 28.23
C PHE A 53 13.88 -13.49 29.11
N GLU A 54 14.10 -14.67 29.69
CA GLU A 54 15.26 -14.96 30.52
C GLU A 54 16.58 -14.95 29.71
N SER A 55 16.54 -15.36 28.43
CA SER A 55 17.70 -15.34 27.52
C SER A 55 18.09 -13.97 26.97
N LEU A 56 17.31 -12.92 27.22
CA LEU A 56 17.63 -11.56 26.78
C LEU A 56 18.73 -10.92 27.66
N SER A 57 19.46 -9.96 27.09
CA SER A 57 20.38 -9.13 27.89
C SER A 57 19.61 -8.25 28.89
N GLU A 58 20.26 -7.81 29.97
CA GLU A 58 19.60 -6.94 30.96
C GLU A 58 19.15 -5.60 30.35
N GLU A 59 19.91 -5.06 29.39
CA GLU A 59 19.50 -3.87 28.63
C GLU A 59 18.19 -4.11 27.84
N GLN A 60 18.08 -5.27 27.18
CA GLN A 60 16.88 -5.66 26.44
C GLN A 60 15.69 -5.89 27.37
N LYS A 61 15.91 -6.55 28.52
CA LYS A 61 14.88 -6.75 29.55
C LYS A 61 14.39 -5.41 30.11
N GLN A 62 15.30 -4.47 30.38
CA GLN A 62 14.93 -3.14 30.88
C GLN A 62 14.16 -2.33 29.84
N ALA A 63 14.58 -2.39 28.56
CA ALA A 63 13.84 -1.75 27.47
C ALA A 63 12.43 -2.34 27.32
N LEU A 64 12.27 -3.65 27.44
CA LEU A 64 10.95 -4.31 27.39
C LEU A 64 10.08 -3.92 28.59
N ARG A 65 10.64 -3.86 29.81
CA ARG A 65 9.92 -3.39 31.00
C ARG A 65 9.42 -1.96 30.81
N GLN A 66 10.26 -1.06 30.33
CA GLN A 66 9.87 0.33 30.06
C GLN A 66 8.75 0.42 29.00
N ARG A 67 8.80 -0.39 27.94
CA ARG A 67 7.73 -0.45 26.93
C ARG A 67 6.43 -0.98 27.51
N LEU A 68 6.50 -2.03 28.33
CA LEU A 68 5.33 -2.59 28.99
C LEU A 68 4.66 -1.56 29.91
N GLU A 69 5.45 -0.80 30.66
CA GLU A 69 4.93 0.28 31.51
C GLU A 69 4.29 1.40 30.71
N ARG A 70 4.90 1.81 29.58
CA ARG A 70 4.26 2.77 28.66
C ARG A 70 2.94 2.22 28.12
N LEU A 71 2.90 0.96 27.69
CA LEU A 71 1.70 0.32 27.18
C LEU A 71 0.61 0.24 28.25
N LYS A 72 0.94 -0.08 29.51
CA LYS A 72 -0.02 -0.13 30.63
C LYS A 72 -0.64 1.23 30.94
N LYS A 73 0.11 2.31 30.77
CA LYS A 73 -0.35 3.69 30.98
C LYS A 73 -1.30 4.19 29.89
N LEU A 74 -1.37 3.52 28.74
CA LEU A 74 -2.31 3.88 27.68
C LEU A 74 -3.76 3.53 28.09
N PRO A 75 -4.75 4.34 27.69
CA PRO A 75 -6.16 4.03 27.83
C PRO A 75 -6.51 2.64 27.27
N ALA A 76 -7.56 2.01 27.83
CA ALA A 76 -8.00 0.69 27.39
C ALA A 76 -8.30 0.62 25.88
N GLN A 77 -8.92 1.67 25.33
CA GLN A 77 -9.22 1.76 23.90
C GLN A 77 -7.95 1.79 23.04
N GLU A 78 -6.97 2.64 23.38
CA GLU A 78 -5.71 2.73 22.63
C GLU A 78 -4.92 1.41 22.68
N ARG A 79 -4.95 0.70 23.81
CA ARG A 79 -4.34 -0.63 23.92
C ARG A 79 -5.03 -1.66 23.02
N GLN A 80 -6.36 -1.58 22.90
CA GLN A 80 -7.12 -2.46 22.00
C GLN A 80 -6.81 -2.14 20.53
N ASP A 81 -6.73 -0.86 20.18
CA ASP A 81 -6.38 -0.42 18.82
C ASP A 81 -4.98 -0.89 18.43
N LEU A 82 -3.99 -0.73 19.31
CA LEU A 82 -2.61 -1.22 19.07
C LEU A 82 -2.57 -2.75 18.89
N ARG A 83 -3.37 -3.50 19.64
CA ARG A 83 -3.47 -4.97 19.46
C ARG A 83 -4.09 -5.32 18.11
N ALA A 84 -5.14 -4.61 17.69
CA ALA A 84 -5.75 -4.81 16.39
C ALA A 84 -4.75 -4.50 15.25
N GLN A 85 -4.00 -3.40 15.36
CA GLN A 85 -2.94 -3.03 14.41
C GLN A 85 -1.83 -4.09 14.34
N ALA A 86 -1.40 -4.61 15.49
CA ALA A 86 -0.40 -5.69 15.54
C ALA A 86 -0.91 -6.97 14.85
N GLY A 87 -2.16 -7.37 15.11
CA GLY A 87 -2.80 -8.51 14.45
C GLY A 87 -2.86 -8.34 12.93
N GLN A 88 -3.27 -7.15 12.45
CA GLN A 88 -3.29 -6.87 11.02
C GLN A 88 -1.90 -6.94 10.37
N LEU A 89 -0.85 -6.50 11.06
CA LEU A 89 0.52 -6.58 10.57
C LEU A 89 1.02 -8.04 10.51
N GLU A 90 0.60 -8.87 11.47
CA GLU A 90 0.91 -10.29 11.48
C GLU A 90 0.21 -11.02 10.33
N ASP A 91 -1.09 -10.75 10.11
CA ASP A 91 -1.84 -11.26 8.97
C ASP A 91 -1.21 -10.84 7.64
N MET A 92 -0.77 -9.57 7.54
CA MET A 92 -0.02 -9.08 6.39
C MET A 92 1.28 -9.84 6.19
N SER A 93 2.01 -10.14 7.27
CA SER A 93 3.27 -10.90 7.22
C SER A 93 3.03 -12.34 6.73
N ARG A 94 1.99 -13.01 7.24
CA ARG A 94 1.57 -14.33 6.77
C ARG A 94 1.16 -14.30 5.30
N ARG A 95 0.46 -13.25 4.88
CA ARG A 95 0.05 -13.06 3.48
C ARG A 95 1.25 -12.84 2.56
N VAL A 96 2.23 -12.03 2.98
CA VAL A 96 3.49 -11.86 2.24
C VAL A 96 4.17 -13.20 2.06
N TYR A 97 4.38 -13.95 3.16
CA TYR A 97 5.00 -15.26 3.12
C TYR A 97 4.30 -16.21 2.14
N ARG A 98 2.97 -16.35 2.21
CA ARG A 98 2.19 -17.23 1.31
C ARG A 98 2.29 -16.85 -0.17
N ASN A 99 2.54 -15.58 -0.47
CA ASN A 99 2.61 -15.08 -1.84
C ASN A 99 4.04 -15.08 -2.43
N LEU A 100 5.05 -15.42 -1.63
CA LEU A 100 6.41 -15.60 -2.12
C LEU A 100 6.48 -16.82 -3.07
N ALA A 101 7.38 -16.73 -4.05
CA ALA A 101 7.73 -17.89 -4.87
C ALA A 101 8.37 -18.98 -3.99
N ASP A 102 8.33 -20.23 -4.43
CA ASP A 102 8.80 -21.38 -3.65
C ASP A 102 10.27 -21.22 -3.23
N GLY A 103 11.15 -20.84 -4.18
CA GLY A 103 12.57 -20.57 -3.88
C GLY A 103 12.81 -19.38 -2.94
N ASP A 104 11.94 -18.37 -2.97
CA ASP A 104 12.02 -17.23 -2.04
C ASP A 104 11.57 -17.60 -0.64
N ARG A 105 10.59 -18.51 -0.51
CA ARG A 105 10.16 -19.06 0.78
C ARG A 105 11.27 -19.90 1.40
N GLU A 106 11.87 -20.80 0.64
CA GLU A 106 13.01 -21.60 1.09
C GLU A 106 14.18 -20.72 1.55
N ARG A 107 14.51 -19.69 0.76
CA ARG A 107 15.54 -18.72 1.14
C ARG A 107 15.21 -18.00 2.44
N LEU A 108 13.97 -17.56 2.61
CA LEU A 108 13.51 -16.91 3.84
C LEU A 108 13.54 -17.86 5.05
N ASP A 109 13.17 -19.13 4.86
CA ASP A 109 13.15 -20.15 5.91
C ASP A 109 14.54 -20.65 6.31
N SER A 110 15.53 -20.49 5.43
CA SER A 110 16.94 -20.75 5.73
C SER A 110 17.58 -19.69 6.66
N LEU A 111 16.93 -18.53 6.85
CA LEU A 111 17.44 -17.48 7.74
C LEU A 111 17.20 -17.84 9.22
N PRO A 112 18.06 -17.34 10.13
CA PRO A 112 17.80 -17.38 11.57
C PRO A 112 16.41 -16.83 11.91
N ALA A 113 15.74 -17.42 12.90
CA ALA A 113 14.35 -17.11 13.22
C ALA A 113 14.08 -15.60 13.41
N ASP A 114 14.99 -14.90 14.10
CA ASP A 114 14.87 -13.47 14.36
C ASP A 114 15.01 -12.65 13.06
N LYS A 115 16.04 -12.94 12.25
CA LYS A 115 16.23 -12.31 10.93
C LYS A 115 15.03 -12.55 10.01
N ARG A 116 14.48 -13.77 10.01
CA ARG A 116 13.30 -14.13 9.23
C ARG A 116 12.07 -13.30 9.63
N GLN A 117 11.81 -13.18 10.94
CA GLN A 117 10.69 -12.38 11.44
C GLN A 117 10.85 -10.90 11.12
N ASP A 118 12.03 -10.34 11.32
CA ASP A 118 12.33 -8.95 11.01
C ASP A 118 12.11 -8.65 9.52
N LEU A 119 12.60 -9.52 8.64
CA LEU A 119 12.46 -9.35 7.21
C LEU A 119 11.00 -9.47 6.76
N LEU A 120 10.25 -10.44 7.28
CA LEU A 120 8.81 -10.57 7.03
C LEU A 120 8.05 -9.32 7.45
N ARG A 121 8.36 -8.79 8.62
CA ARG A 121 7.74 -7.57 9.13
C ARG A 121 8.09 -6.35 8.28
N GLU A 122 9.33 -6.22 7.84
CA GLU A 122 9.74 -5.16 6.91
C GLU A 122 8.95 -5.23 5.59
N MET A 123 8.77 -6.43 5.04
CA MET A 123 7.98 -6.65 3.82
C MET A 123 6.50 -6.32 4.04
N ALA A 124 5.92 -6.74 5.17
CA ALA A 124 4.54 -6.43 5.53
C ALA A 124 4.31 -4.91 5.68
N LEU A 125 5.22 -4.20 6.34
CA LEU A 125 5.18 -2.74 6.46
C LEU A 125 5.32 -2.04 5.10
N ALA A 126 6.15 -2.57 4.20
CA ALA A 126 6.29 -2.03 2.85
C ALA A 126 4.99 -2.18 2.05
N GLU A 127 4.36 -3.36 2.12
CA GLU A 127 3.07 -3.65 1.48
C GLU A 127 1.94 -2.77 2.04
N ALA A 128 1.88 -2.59 3.36
CA ALA A 128 0.87 -1.76 4.00
C ALA A 128 1.00 -0.27 3.59
N ARG A 129 2.23 0.27 3.57
CA ARG A 129 2.49 1.64 3.08
C ARG A 129 2.05 1.81 1.64
N ASP A 130 2.21 0.78 0.82
CA ASP A 130 1.76 0.85 -0.57
C ASP A 130 0.26 0.80 -0.74
N MET A 131 -0.40 -0.06 0.04
CA MET A 131 -1.84 -0.07 0.10
C MET A 131 -2.37 1.32 0.49
N GLY A 132 -1.79 1.94 1.52
CA GLY A 132 -2.07 3.33 1.90
C GLY A 132 -1.92 4.31 0.73
N ARG A 133 -0.78 4.29 0.02
CA ARG A 133 -0.58 5.17 -1.15
C ARG A 133 -1.57 4.92 -2.28
N ARG A 134 -1.94 3.67 -2.53
CA ARG A 134 -2.94 3.32 -3.56
C ARG A 134 -4.31 3.89 -3.22
N ILE A 135 -4.65 3.96 -1.94
CA ILE A 135 -5.91 4.52 -1.46
C ILE A 135 -5.92 6.03 -1.64
N LEU A 136 -4.88 6.73 -1.19
CA LEU A 136 -4.78 8.19 -1.31
C LEU A 136 -4.90 8.67 -2.75
N ARG A 137 -4.37 7.89 -3.70
CA ARG A 137 -4.50 8.18 -5.13
C ARG A 137 -5.92 8.11 -5.66
N LYS A 138 -6.81 7.37 -4.99
CA LYS A 138 -8.24 7.28 -5.33
C LYS A 138 -9.06 8.38 -4.64
N LEU A 139 -8.50 9.05 -3.64
CA LEU A 139 -9.15 10.18 -3.01
C LEU A 139 -9.11 11.40 -3.95
N PRO A 140 -10.17 12.23 -3.94
CA PRO A 140 -10.15 13.58 -4.49
C PRO A 140 -8.89 14.35 -4.08
N GLN A 141 -8.42 15.23 -4.96
CA GLN A 141 -7.19 16.01 -4.73
C GLN A 141 -7.26 16.81 -3.42
N GLU A 142 -8.39 17.45 -3.14
CA GLU A 142 -8.63 18.23 -1.93
C GLU A 142 -8.48 17.38 -0.65
N GLU A 143 -9.06 16.18 -0.64
CA GLU A 143 -8.95 15.25 0.50
C GLU A 143 -7.49 14.78 0.70
N ARG A 144 -6.76 14.58 -0.39
CA ARG A 144 -5.35 14.18 -0.35
C ARG A 144 -4.47 15.30 0.20
N GLU A 145 -4.64 16.52 -0.28
CA GLU A 145 -3.87 17.69 0.18
C GLU A 145 -4.14 17.96 1.66
N ARG A 146 -5.41 17.85 2.09
CA ARG A 146 -5.80 17.95 3.50
C ARG A 146 -5.11 16.89 4.37
N LEU A 147 -5.06 15.64 3.90
CA LEU A 147 -4.38 14.55 4.62
C LEU A 147 -2.85 14.71 4.66
N GLU A 148 -2.24 15.23 3.60
CA GLU A 148 -0.80 15.47 3.53
C GLU A 148 -0.39 16.63 4.45
N ALA A 149 -1.20 17.69 4.52
CA ALA A 149 -0.95 18.87 5.35
C ALA A 149 -1.27 18.66 6.85
N ALA A 150 -2.11 17.69 7.21
CA ALA A 150 -2.52 17.45 8.59
C ALA A 150 -1.38 16.91 9.47
N GLU A 151 -1.37 17.31 10.75
CA GLU A 151 -0.51 16.73 11.78
C GLU A 151 -0.84 15.25 12.04
N PRO A 152 0.07 14.41 12.57
CA PRO A 152 -0.14 12.97 12.73
C PRO A 152 -1.46 12.58 13.43
N GLN A 153 -1.83 13.28 14.50
CA GLN A 153 -3.05 13.03 15.27
C GLN A 153 -4.31 13.44 14.50
N GLU A 154 -4.28 14.59 13.84
CA GLU A 154 -5.39 15.06 13.00
C GLU A 154 -5.57 14.16 11.78
N ARG A 155 -4.46 13.74 11.15
CA ARG A 155 -4.45 12.80 10.04
C ARG A 155 -5.14 11.48 10.42
N GLN A 156 -4.89 10.95 11.63
CA GLN A 156 -5.57 9.76 12.12
C GLN A 156 -7.09 9.98 12.21
N ARG A 157 -7.52 11.11 12.77
CA ARG A 157 -8.95 11.46 12.83
C ARG A 157 -9.59 11.56 11.44
N LEU A 158 -8.92 12.23 10.50
CA LEU A 158 -9.40 12.37 9.12
C LEU A 158 -9.54 11.01 8.41
N LEU A 159 -8.61 10.09 8.63
CA LEU A 159 -8.71 8.75 8.05
C LEU A 159 -9.86 7.93 8.64
N LEU A 160 -10.13 8.06 9.94
CA LEU A 160 -11.28 7.42 10.58
C LEU A 160 -12.59 7.97 10.03
N GLU A 161 -12.67 9.29 9.84
CA GLU A 161 -13.82 9.93 9.21
C GLU A 161 -14.02 9.42 7.77
N LEU A 162 -12.96 9.38 6.97
CA LEU A 162 -13.00 8.83 5.61
C LEU A 162 -13.40 7.35 5.60
N HIS A 163 -12.94 6.56 6.58
CA HIS A 163 -13.34 5.17 6.73
C HIS A 163 -14.85 5.06 6.96
N HIS A 164 -15.41 5.83 7.90
CA HIS A 164 -16.85 5.84 8.16
C HIS A 164 -17.67 6.31 6.95
N GLN A 165 -17.21 7.36 6.25
CA GLN A 165 -17.85 7.82 5.02
C GLN A 165 -17.85 6.72 3.95
N MET A 166 -16.74 5.98 3.83
CA MET A 166 -16.62 4.88 2.89
C MET A 166 -17.49 3.68 3.24
N ASP A 167 -17.63 3.35 4.52
CA ASP A 167 -18.54 2.30 4.98
C ASP A 167 -20.00 2.61 4.59
N GLY A 168 -20.42 3.87 4.74
CA GLY A 168 -21.73 4.33 4.25
C GLY A 168 -21.87 4.18 2.72
N ARG A 169 -20.83 4.52 1.95
CA ARG A 169 -20.80 4.36 0.49
C ARG A 169 -20.85 2.88 0.05
N ILE A 170 -20.30 1.96 0.84
CA ILE A 170 -20.38 0.51 0.58
C ILE A 170 -21.84 0.05 0.65
N GLY A 171 -22.59 0.45 1.68
CA GLY A 171 -24.02 0.12 1.79
C GLY A 171 -24.83 0.56 0.57
N GLN A 172 -24.64 1.80 0.13
CA GLN A 172 -25.28 2.33 -1.10
C GLN A 172 -24.82 1.60 -2.37
N SER A 173 -23.57 1.15 -2.41
CA SER A 173 -23.04 0.38 -3.54
C SER A 173 -23.64 -1.02 -3.58
N ILE A 174 -23.84 -1.66 -2.42
CA ILE A 174 -24.53 -2.95 -2.30
C ILE A 174 -25.96 -2.82 -2.82
N GLU A 175 -26.72 -1.80 -2.40
CA GLU A 175 -28.08 -1.54 -2.89
C GLU A 175 -28.14 -1.38 -4.40
N ARG A 176 -27.23 -0.56 -4.96
CA ARG A 176 -27.15 -0.34 -6.42
C ARG A 176 -26.80 -1.60 -7.21
N MET A 177 -25.94 -2.45 -6.66
CA MET A 177 -25.46 -3.65 -7.36
C MET A 177 -26.31 -4.90 -7.09
N ALA A 178 -27.18 -4.85 -6.08
CA ALA A 178 -27.97 -5.97 -5.63
C ALA A 178 -28.81 -6.64 -6.74
N PRO A 179 -29.54 -5.91 -7.60
CA PRO A 179 -30.28 -6.52 -8.70
C PRO A 179 -29.38 -7.30 -9.66
N GLU A 180 -28.21 -6.75 -10.00
CA GLU A 180 -27.26 -7.39 -10.93
C GLU A 180 -26.53 -8.59 -10.30
N LEU A 181 -26.44 -8.60 -8.98
CA LEU A 181 -25.89 -9.69 -8.18
C LEU A 181 -26.89 -10.82 -7.94
N GLY A 182 -28.19 -10.56 -8.14
CA GLY A 182 -29.29 -11.49 -7.87
C GLY A 182 -29.70 -11.49 -6.40
N PHE A 183 -29.46 -10.40 -5.67
CA PHE A 183 -29.96 -10.22 -4.32
C PHE A 183 -31.41 -9.74 -4.35
N SER A 184 -32.27 -10.32 -3.50
CA SER A 184 -33.59 -9.76 -3.22
C SER A 184 -33.48 -8.51 -2.36
N ALA A 185 -34.51 -7.66 -2.38
CA ALA A 185 -34.57 -6.47 -1.52
C ALA A 185 -34.43 -6.83 -0.02
N GLU A 186 -34.97 -7.96 0.41
CA GLU A 186 -34.80 -8.46 1.78
C GLU A 186 -33.36 -8.85 2.10
N GLN A 187 -32.65 -9.47 1.16
CA GLN A 187 -31.25 -9.84 1.36
C GLN A 187 -30.36 -8.59 1.46
N VAL A 188 -30.66 -7.55 0.68
CA VAL A 188 -30.00 -6.24 0.79
C VAL A 188 -30.27 -5.61 2.14
N LYS A 189 -31.53 -5.60 2.59
CA LYS A 189 -31.92 -5.07 3.91
C LYS A 189 -31.20 -5.81 5.03
N LYS A 190 -31.12 -7.15 4.96
CA LYS A 190 -30.36 -7.97 5.92
C LYS A 190 -28.86 -7.66 5.89
N LEU A 191 -28.25 -7.50 4.71
CA LEU A 191 -26.84 -7.12 4.58
C LEU A 191 -26.57 -5.72 5.15
N ASN A 192 -27.44 -4.76 4.89
CA ASN A 192 -27.29 -3.39 5.38
C ASN A 192 -27.62 -3.22 6.88
N ALA A 193 -28.24 -4.23 7.51
CA ALA A 193 -28.41 -4.28 8.96
C ALA A 193 -27.16 -4.81 9.69
N LEU A 194 -26.22 -5.45 8.99
CA LEU A 194 -25.00 -5.98 9.60
C LEU A 194 -24.00 -4.86 9.97
N PRO A 195 -23.15 -5.08 11.00
CA PRO A 195 -21.97 -4.25 11.25
C PRO A 195 -21.09 -4.14 10.00
N SER A 196 -20.34 -3.04 9.89
CA SER A 196 -19.56 -2.69 8.69
C SER A 196 -18.63 -3.83 8.23
N ASP A 197 -17.86 -4.40 9.14
CA ASP A 197 -16.91 -5.48 8.83
C ASP A 197 -17.59 -6.75 8.34
N GLU A 198 -18.70 -7.14 8.98
CA GLU A 198 -19.48 -8.31 8.57
C GLU A 198 -20.14 -8.10 7.21
N ARG A 199 -20.72 -6.92 7.00
CA ARG A 199 -21.30 -6.50 5.72
C ARG A 199 -20.26 -6.56 4.61
N ARG A 200 -19.05 -6.04 4.86
CA ARG A 200 -17.92 -6.09 3.94
C ARG A 200 -17.54 -7.53 3.60
N GLY A 201 -17.36 -8.39 4.60
CA GLY A 201 -16.98 -9.79 4.40
C GLY A 201 -18.01 -10.54 3.54
N LYS A 202 -19.31 -10.37 3.82
CA LYS A 202 -20.40 -10.96 3.03
C LYS A 202 -20.44 -10.42 1.60
N PHE A 203 -20.22 -9.12 1.43
CA PHE A 203 -20.15 -8.50 0.12
C PHE A 203 -18.99 -9.08 -0.71
N LEU A 204 -17.78 -9.15 -0.13
CA LEU A 204 -16.60 -9.70 -0.80
C LEU A 204 -16.75 -11.18 -1.15
N GLN A 205 -17.44 -11.96 -0.32
CA GLN A 205 -17.77 -13.35 -0.63
C GLN A 205 -18.60 -13.47 -1.92
N VAL A 206 -19.57 -12.58 -2.11
CA VAL A 206 -20.39 -12.55 -3.33
C VAL A 206 -19.59 -12.09 -4.54
N VAL A 207 -18.75 -11.06 -4.38
CA VAL A 207 -17.84 -10.61 -5.44
C VAL A 207 -16.90 -11.73 -5.87
N LYS A 208 -16.29 -12.44 -4.92
CA LYS A 208 -15.42 -13.60 -5.18
C LYS A 208 -16.14 -14.66 -6.02
N ARG A 209 -17.32 -15.11 -5.57
CA ARG A 209 -18.12 -16.12 -6.30
C ARG A 209 -18.42 -15.69 -7.74
N LYS A 210 -18.79 -14.42 -7.95
CA LYS A 210 -19.09 -13.90 -9.29
C LYS A 210 -17.84 -13.81 -10.17
N CYS A 211 -16.68 -13.47 -9.61
CA CYS A 211 -15.41 -13.46 -10.34
C CYS A 211 -15.00 -14.86 -10.79
N ILE A 212 -15.18 -15.86 -9.93
CA ILE A 212 -14.93 -17.27 -10.26
C ILE A 212 -15.84 -17.72 -11.41
N GLN A 213 -17.16 -17.53 -11.25
CA GLN A 213 -18.14 -17.85 -12.30
C GLN A 213 -17.86 -17.13 -13.63
N TYR A 214 -17.31 -15.92 -13.58
CA TYR A 214 -16.93 -15.18 -14.78
C TYR A 214 -15.76 -15.85 -15.51
N VAL A 215 -14.70 -16.19 -14.78
CA VAL A 215 -13.52 -16.85 -15.35
C VAL A 215 -13.85 -18.26 -15.85
N ASP A 216 -14.66 -19.02 -15.13
CA ASP A 216 -15.11 -20.37 -15.55
C ASP A 216 -15.82 -20.34 -16.91
N ARG A 217 -16.59 -19.28 -17.18
CA ARG A 217 -17.33 -19.12 -18.44
C ARG A 217 -16.49 -18.56 -19.59
N ARG A 218 -15.50 -17.73 -19.29
CA ARG A 218 -14.74 -16.95 -20.29
C ARG A 218 -13.36 -17.54 -20.57
N GLY A 219 -12.93 -18.51 -19.78
CA GLY A 219 -11.58 -19.02 -19.79
C GLY A 219 -10.61 -18.11 -19.06
N LEU A 220 -9.41 -18.66 -18.80
CA LEU A 220 -8.31 -17.92 -18.20
C LEU A 220 -7.71 -16.93 -19.21
N PRO A 221 -7.25 -15.76 -18.74
CA PRO A 221 -6.50 -14.85 -19.57
C PRO A 221 -5.17 -15.48 -20.01
N GLU A 222 -4.71 -15.09 -21.19
CA GLU A 222 -3.46 -15.57 -21.76
C GLU A 222 -2.27 -15.36 -20.80
N GLY A 223 -1.47 -16.42 -20.61
CA GLY A 223 -0.32 -16.43 -19.70
C GLY A 223 -0.63 -16.77 -18.23
N LEU A 224 -1.91 -16.77 -17.80
CA LEU A 224 -2.25 -17.21 -16.44
C LEU A 224 -2.40 -18.74 -16.39
N ARG A 225 -1.46 -19.41 -15.75
CA ARG A 225 -1.50 -20.87 -15.56
C ARG A 225 -2.69 -21.30 -14.70
N PRO A 226 -3.41 -22.39 -15.04
CA PRO A 226 -4.55 -22.89 -14.26
C PRO A 226 -4.26 -23.09 -12.77
N GLY A 227 -3.14 -23.72 -12.43
CA GLY A 227 -2.77 -23.96 -11.02
C GLY A 227 -2.56 -22.68 -10.21
N ARG A 228 -2.16 -21.56 -10.83
CA ARG A 228 -2.06 -20.28 -10.14
C ARG A 228 -3.43 -19.68 -9.86
N TRP A 229 -4.37 -19.81 -10.81
CA TRP A 229 -5.75 -19.37 -10.61
C TRP A 229 -6.43 -20.19 -9.51
N GLU A 230 -6.27 -21.52 -9.53
CA GLU A 230 -6.79 -22.42 -8.50
C GLU A 230 -6.34 -22.03 -7.09
N LYS A 231 -5.04 -21.78 -6.89
CA LYS A 231 -4.52 -21.27 -5.61
C LYS A 231 -5.19 -19.98 -5.17
N VAL A 232 -5.43 -19.05 -6.10
CA VAL A 232 -6.11 -17.78 -5.78
C VAL A 232 -7.57 -18.00 -5.40
N GLN A 233 -8.29 -18.91 -6.06
CA GLN A 233 -9.69 -19.23 -5.74
C GLN A 233 -9.87 -19.79 -4.33
N GLN A 234 -8.87 -20.47 -3.78
CA GLN A 234 -8.92 -21.05 -2.43
C GLN A 234 -8.74 -20.00 -1.32
N LEU A 235 -8.28 -18.78 -1.64
CA LEU A 235 -8.06 -17.72 -0.64
C LEU A 235 -9.37 -17.21 -0.01
N PRO A 236 -9.37 -16.78 1.26
CA PRO A 236 -10.51 -16.07 1.88
C PRO A 236 -10.96 -14.85 1.05
N PRO A 237 -12.21 -14.37 1.17
CA PRO A 237 -12.74 -13.30 0.31
C PRO A 237 -11.89 -12.02 0.23
N ASP A 238 -11.39 -11.51 1.35
CA ASP A 238 -10.51 -10.33 1.40
C ASP A 238 -9.18 -10.57 0.67
N GLU A 239 -8.56 -11.74 0.92
CA GLU A 239 -7.29 -12.13 0.31
C GLU A 239 -7.42 -12.43 -1.18
N PHE A 240 -8.48 -13.12 -1.58
CA PHE A 240 -8.83 -13.37 -2.98
C PHE A 240 -8.88 -12.06 -3.74
N TYR A 241 -9.52 -11.04 -3.16
CA TYR A 241 -9.69 -9.76 -3.82
C TYR A 241 -8.36 -9.02 -4.02
N LEU A 242 -7.48 -9.01 -3.02
CA LEU A 242 -6.14 -8.45 -3.13
C LEU A 242 -5.27 -9.21 -4.15
N ALA A 243 -5.32 -10.55 -4.11
CA ALA A 243 -4.63 -11.39 -5.09
C ALA A 243 -5.14 -11.13 -6.51
N LEU A 244 -6.45 -10.93 -6.68
CA LEU A 244 -7.07 -10.59 -7.95
C LEU A 244 -6.60 -9.22 -8.46
N LEU A 245 -6.44 -8.21 -7.59
CA LEU A 245 -5.86 -6.92 -7.97
C LEU A 245 -4.41 -7.07 -8.47
N ASN A 246 -3.60 -7.91 -7.81
CA ASN A 246 -2.23 -8.19 -8.25
C ASN A 246 -2.21 -8.94 -9.59
N LEU A 247 -3.06 -9.98 -9.76
CA LEU A 247 -3.21 -10.68 -11.04
C LEU A 247 -3.62 -9.74 -12.17
N ARG A 248 -4.50 -8.76 -11.91
CA ARG A 248 -4.88 -7.75 -12.91
C ARG A 248 -3.73 -6.84 -13.34
N ARG A 249 -2.73 -6.63 -12.47
CA ARG A 249 -1.52 -5.85 -12.77
C ARG A 249 -0.57 -6.65 -13.67
N GLU A 250 -0.39 -7.92 -13.34
CA GLU A 250 0.51 -8.85 -14.06
C GLU A 250 -0.08 -9.29 -15.40
N PHE A 251 -1.40 -9.53 -15.44
CA PHE A 251 -2.14 -9.97 -16.62
C PHE A 251 -3.22 -8.92 -16.97
N PRO A 252 -2.86 -7.85 -17.72
CA PRO A 252 -3.81 -6.82 -18.13
C PRO A 252 -5.02 -7.36 -18.90
N GLY A 253 -4.90 -8.53 -19.54
CA GLY A 253 -6.00 -9.25 -20.18
C GLY A 253 -7.15 -9.55 -19.21
N LEU A 254 -6.85 -9.89 -17.95
CA LEU A 254 -7.84 -10.09 -16.89
C LEU A 254 -8.57 -8.78 -16.56
N ALA A 255 -7.83 -7.67 -16.49
CA ALA A 255 -8.41 -6.36 -16.24
C ALA A 255 -9.31 -5.86 -17.38
N ARG A 256 -8.99 -6.24 -18.63
CA ARG A 256 -9.80 -5.92 -19.83
C ARG A 256 -11.04 -6.80 -19.92
N ALA A 257 -10.91 -8.09 -19.65
CA ALA A 257 -12.04 -9.02 -19.62
C ALA A 257 -13.09 -8.62 -18.57
N MET A 258 -12.66 -8.13 -17.41
CA MET A 258 -13.54 -7.75 -16.30
C MET A 258 -14.03 -6.28 -16.35
N LYS A 259 -13.77 -5.52 -17.42
CA LYS A 259 -14.26 -4.15 -17.57
C LYS A 259 -15.62 -4.10 -18.31
N PRO A 260 -16.45 -3.07 -18.04
CA PRO A 260 -17.57 -2.72 -18.90
C PRO A 260 -17.12 -2.54 -20.37
N LYS A 261 -17.98 -2.93 -21.35
CA LYS A 261 -17.80 -2.59 -22.77
C LYS A 261 -17.48 -1.09 -22.92
N PRO A 262 -16.59 -0.69 -23.85
CA PRO A 262 -16.13 0.69 -23.99
C PRO A 262 -17.32 1.61 -24.25
N GLY A 263 -17.48 2.63 -23.40
CA GLY A 263 -18.58 3.60 -23.52
C GLY A 263 -19.01 4.26 -22.21
N SER A 264 -18.62 3.77 -21.03
CA SER A 264 -19.13 4.29 -19.75
C SER A 264 -18.15 5.00 -18.81
N ASP A 265 -16.88 5.15 -19.18
CA ASP A 265 -15.92 5.99 -18.43
C ASP A 265 -15.42 7.11 -19.34
N LYS A 266 -16.26 8.14 -19.53
CA LYS A 266 -15.77 9.45 -19.98
C LYS A 266 -15.33 10.20 -18.72
N GLY A 267 -14.02 10.37 -18.52
CA GLY A 267 -13.57 11.25 -17.45
C GLY A 267 -12.08 11.24 -17.12
N VAL A 268 -11.36 10.14 -17.32
CA VAL A 268 -9.92 10.11 -17.03
C VAL A 268 -9.14 9.59 -18.23
N PRO A 269 -8.24 10.39 -18.83
CA PRO A 269 -7.34 9.92 -19.87
C PRO A 269 -6.59 8.69 -19.35
N LYS A 270 -6.64 7.58 -20.10
CA LYS A 270 -5.84 6.40 -19.74
C LYS A 270 -4.36 6.79 -19.86
N PRO A 271 -3.54 6.58 -18.81
CA PRO A 271 -2.11 6.85 -18.92
C PRO A 271 -1.52 5.97 -20.01
N SER A 272 -0.63 6.55 -20.82
CA SER A 272 0.06 5.82 -21.89
C SER A 272 0.80 4.59 -21.33
N PRO A 273 1.08 3.57 -22.16
CA PRO A 273 1.89 2.42 -21.76
C PRO A 273 3.23 2.83 -21.11
N GLU A 274 3.85 3.90 -21.61
CA GLU A 274 5.09 4.50 -21.12
C GLU A 274 4.90 5.07 -19.70
N MET A 275 3.83 5.84 -19.46
CA MET A 275 3.47 6.34 -18.12
C MET A 275 3.21 5.21 -17.14
N GLN A 276 2.60 4.11 -17.60
CA GLN A 276 2.41 2.93 -16.77
C GLN A 276 3.74 2.25 -16.42
N ARG A 277 4.73 2.25 -17.33
CA ARG A 277 6.09 1.78 -17.03
C ARG A 277 6.77 2.64 -15.96
N VAL A 278 6.72 3.97 -16.08
CA VAL A 278 7.25 4.89 -15.05
C VAL A 278 6.58 4.65 -13.69
N ARG A 279 5.25 4.48 -13.70
CA ARG A 279 4.47 4.18 -12.49
C ARG A 279 4.91 2.86 -11.85
N ARG A 280 5.07 1.79 -12.64
CA ARG A 280 5.56 0.48 -12.15
C ARG A 280 6.97 0.58 -11.59
N ALA A 281 7.86 1.31 -12.25
CA ALA A 281 9.22 1.55 -11.76
C ALA A 281 9.24 2.27 -10.40
N MET A 282 8.34 3.24 -10.21
CA MET A 282 8.13 3.93 -8.93
C MET A 282 7.50 3.02 -7.86
N GLU A 283 6.75 2.00 -8.24
CA GLU A 283 6.13 1.03 -7.31
C GLU A 283 7.05 -0.17 -7.01
N ALA A 284 8.13 -0.38 -7.77
CA ALA A 284 9.01 -1.56 -7.67
C ALA A 284 9.75 -1.72 -6.32
N HIS A 285 9.71 -0.76 -5.41
CA HIS A 285 10.21 -0.94 -4.04
C HIS A 285 9.39 -1.96 -3.23
N LEU A 286 8.37 -2.59 -3.80
CA LEU A 286 7.49 -3.55 -3.14
C LEU A 286 7.86 -4.98 -3.39
N ASP A 287 8.89 -5.24 -4.19
CA ASP A 287 9.32 -6.59 -4.47
C ASP A 287 9.87 -7.26 -3.19
N PRO A 288 9.20 -8.29 -2.67
CA PRO A 288 9.71 -9.07 -1.55
C PRO A 288 11.03 -9.78 -1.90
N THR A 289 11.20 -10.16 -3.18
CA THR A 289 12.38 -10.84 -3.72
C THR A 289 13.63 -9.98 -3.54
N GLU A 290 13.57 -8.70 -3.91
CA GLU A 290 14.72 -7.79 -3.76
C GLU A 290 15.12 -7.57 -2.30
N ARG A 291 14.18 -7.71 -1.35
CA ARG A 291 14.51 -7.65 0.08
C ARG A 291 15.22 -8.90 0.54
N LEU A 292 14.77 -10.07 0.07
CA LEU A 292 15.41 -11.34 0.34
C LEU A 292 16.82 -11.42 -0.24
N GLU A 293 17.03 -10.85 -1.43
CA GLU A 293 18.37 -10.69 -2.01
C GLU A 293 19.35 -9.95 -1.10
N LEU A 294 18.82 -9.01 -0.32
CA LEU A 294 19.57 -8.12 0.56
C LEU A 294 19.39 -8.51 2.05
N ALA A 295 19.00 -9.75 2.33
CA ALA A 295 18.75 -10.22 3.70
C ALA A 295 19.98 -10.11 4.60
N GLU A 296 21.18 -10.33 4.05
CA GLU A 296 22.44 -10.23 4.81
C GLU A 296 22.87 -8.80 5.14
N LYS A 297 22.33 -7.80 4.44
CA LYS A 297 22.61 -6.40 4.73
C LYS A 297 21.85 -5.94 5.96
N GLY A 298 22.45 -5.00 6.69
CA GLY A 298 21.74 -4.27 7.74
C GLY A 298 20.55 -3.49 7.16
N ARG A 299 19.50 -3.30 7.95
CA ARG A 299 18.25 -2.64 7.51
C ARG A 299 18.48 -1.29 6.81
N ALA A 300 19.31 -0.42 7.38
CA ALA A 300 19.56 0.90 6.82
C ALA A 300 20.26 0.82 5.44
N GLU A 301 21.19 -0.12 5.29
CA GLU A 301 21.88 -0.36 4.03
C GLU A 301 20.95 -0.98 2.98
N ARG A 302 20.11 -1.93 3.39
CA ARG A 302 19.06 -2.52 2.56
C ARG A 302 18.10 -1.46 2.03
N GLU A 303 17.63 -0.55 2.89
CA GLU A 303 16.75 0.55 2.48
C GLU A 303 17.43 1.50 1.48
N ARG A 304 18.72 1.80 1.65
CA ARG A 304 19.50 2.61 0.69
C ARG A 304 19.62 1.91 -0.66
N GLU A 305 19.96 0.63 -0.67
CA GLU A 305 20.11 -0.16 -1.90
C GLU A 305 18.77 -0.27 -2.66
N LEU A 306 17.67 -0.55 -1.95
CA LEU A 306 16.33 -0.59 -2.55
C LEU A 306 15.91 0.77 -3.14
N LYS A 307 16.25 1.88 -2.47
CA LYS A 307 16.02 3.24 -3.01
C LYS A 307 16.84 3.49 -4.27
N ALA A 308 18.12 3.10 -4.28
CA ALA A 308 19.00 3.24 -5.44
C ALA A 308 18.48 2.43 -6.65
N ARG A 309 18.12 1.16 -6.45
CA ARG A 309 17.53 0.30 -7.50
C ARG A 309 16.24 0.88 -8.05
N ARG A 310 15.35 1.36 -7.18
CA ARG A 310 14.10 2.03 -7.57
C ARG A 310 14.37 3.29 -8.39
N ARG A 311 15.31 4.13 -7.96
CA ARG A 311 15.70 5.35 -8.67
C ARG A 311 16.21 5.03 -10.08
N LYS A 312 17.12 4.06 -10.19
CA LYS A 312 17.66 3.58 -11.48
C LYS A 312 16.54 3.14 -12.43
N ARG A 313 15.57 2.36 -11.94
CA ARG A 313 14.41 1.95 -12.74
C ARG A 313 13.53 3.12 -13.16
N ALA A 314 13.28 4.06 -12.26
CA ALA A 314 12.45 5.23 -12.55
C ALA A 314 13.09 6.13 -13.60
N LEU A 315 14.40 6.41 -13.49
CA LEU A 315 15.17 7.14 -14.48
C LEU A 315 15.14 6.44 -15.84
N ALA A 316 15.43 5.14 -15.88
CA ALA A 316 15.40 4.36 -17.12
C ALA A 316 14.00 4.34 -17.77
N ALA A 317 12.92 4.35 -16.97
CA ALA A 317 11.57 4.41 -17.49
C ALA A 317 11.18 5.80 -18.02
N LEU A 318 11.69 6.87 -17.40
CA LEU A 318 11.49 8.24 -17.85
C LEU A 318 12.22 8.51 -19.17
N ASP A 319 13.47 8.04 -19.26
CA ASP A 319 14.31 8.10 -20.46
C ASP A 319 13.69 7.35 -21.64
N LYS A 320 13.41 6.06 -21.45
CA LYS A 320 12.74 5.23 -22.48
C LYS A 320 11.35 5.75 -22.87
N GLY A 321 10.69 6.49 -21.99
CA GLY A 321 9.40 7.12 -22.27
C GLY A 321 9.49 8.44 -23.03
N GLY A 322 10.70 8.96 -23.26
CA GLY A 322 10.93 10.26 -23.88
C GLY A 322 10.47 11.45 -23.03
N TYR A 323 10.29 11.25 -21.72
CA TYR A 323 9.80 12.31 -20.82
C TYR A 323 10.88 13.25 -20.32
N VAL A 324 12.13 12.81 -20.40
CA VAL A 324 13.33 13.52 -19.96
C VAL A 324 14.45 13.15 -20.93
N GLY A 325 15.19 14.14 -21.41
CA GLY A 325 16.35 13.92 -22.29
C GLY A 325 17.64 14.47 -21.70
N GLY A 326 18.78 13.93 -22.15
CA GLY A 326 20.12 14.53 -21.98
C GLY A 326 20.41 15.14 -20.61
N ASP A 327 20.60 16.46 -20.58
CA ASP A 327 21.02 17.21 -19.40
C ASP A 327 19.98 17.23 -18.28
N ASP A 328 18.70 17.13 -18.62
CA ASP A 328 17.63 17.06 -17.65
C ASP A 328 17.62 15.72 -16.89
N LEU A 329 18.10 14.65 -17.53
CA LEU A 329 18.29 13.36 -16.85
C LEU A 329 19.42 13.42 -15.83
N LYS A 330 20.54 14.07 -16.17
CA LYS A 330 21.65 14.32 -15.24
C LYS A 330 21.22 15.20 -14.05
N ARG A 331 20.40 16.23 -14.31
CA ARG A 331 19.83 17.08 -13.26
C ARG A 331 18.92 16.28 -12.33
N LEU A 332 18.06 15.42 -12.88
CA LEU A 332 17.23 14.53 -12.08
C LEU A 332 18.07 13.53 -11.29
N GLU A 333 19.17 13.02 -11.84
CA GLU A 333 20.08 12.11 -11.13
C GLU A 333 20.80 12.79 -9.96
N ALA A 334 21.11 14.08 -10.06
CA ALA A 334 21.76 14.85 -9.00
C ALA A 334 20.83 15.25 -7.83
N LEU A 335 19.50 15.11 -7.97
CA LEU A 335 18.56 15.47 -6.90
C LEU A 335 18.68 14.54 -5.69
N PRO A 336 18.50 15.03 -4.45
CA PRO A 336 18.27 14.16 -3.30
C PRO A 336 17.08 13.22 -3.54
N ASP A 337 17.13 12.01 -2.99
CA ASP A 337 16.10 10.97 -3.22
C ASP A 337 14.68 11.47 -2.94
N GLU A 338 14.49 12.22 -1.85
CA GLU A 338 13.17 12.76 -1.49
C GLU A 338 12.63 13.72 -2.55
N ALA A 339 13.46 14.65 -3.00
CA ALA A 339 13.13 15.60 -4.05
C ALA A 339 12.85 14.89 -5.38
N PHE A 340 13.71 13.93 -5.76
CA PHE A 340 13.52 13.11 -6.96
C PHE A 340 12.17 12.38 -6.93
N PHE A 341 11.89 11.61 -5.87
CA PHE A 341 10.66 10.82 -5.81
C PHE A 341 9.40 11.67 -5.66
N ALA A 342 9.46 12.84 -5.02
CA ALA A 342 8.34 13.78 -4.94
C ALA A 342 8.02 14.38 -6.32
N LEU A 343 9.05 14.76 -7.06
CA LEU A 343 8.92 15.33 -8.39
C LEU A 343 8.38 14.31 -9.41
N VAL A 344 8.89 13.08 -9.42
CA VAL A 344 8.34 12.00 -10.27
C VAL A 344 6.89 11.67 -9.89
N ARG A 345 6.52 11.75 -8.60
CA ARG A 345 5.12 11.59 -8.16
C ARG A 345 4.21 12.68 -8.75
N ARG A 346 4.61 13.95 -8.63
CA ARG A 346 3.85 15.07 -9.22
C ARG A 346 3.68 14.93 -10.73
N PHE A 347 4.71 14.47 -11.43
CA PHE A 347 4.63 14.15 -12.85
C PHE A 347 3.63 13.03 -13.18
N LEU A 348 3.61 11.96 -12.37
CA LEU A 348 2.63 10.87 -12.53
C LEU A 348 1.19 11.33 -12.25
N ASP A 349 1.01 12.25 -11.30
CA ASP A 349 -0.29 12.79 -10.91
C ASP A 349 -0.80 13.85 -11.91
N SER A 350 0.10 14.59 -12.59
CA SER A 350 -0.24 15.53 -13.66
C SER A 350 -0.63 14.84 -14.99
N GLY A 351 -0.63 13.50 -15.03
CA GLY A 351 -0.91 12.73 -16.24
C GLY A 351 0.23 12.73 -17.25
N GLY A 352 1.46 13.04 -16.81
CA GLY A 352 2.62 13.08 -17.69
C GLY A 352 2.83 14.40 -18.41
N LYS A 353 2.15 15.48 -17.98
CA LYS A 353 2.51 16.85 -18.40
C LYS A 353 3.94 17.12 -17.92
N GLN A 354 4.78 17.65 -18.81
CA GLN A 354 6.24 17.83 -18.68
C GLN A 354 6.73 17.90 -17.23
N ILE A 355 7.78 17.15 -16.93
CA ILE A 355 8.42 17.20 -15.62
C ILE A 355 8.92 18.63 -15.39
N PRO A 356 8.41 19.36 -14.38
CA PRO A 356 8.94 20.68 -14.06
C PRO A 356 10.28 20.49 -13.35
N ILE A 357 11.35 20.32 -14.13
CA ILE A 357 12.70 20.18 -13.61
C ILE A 357 13.14 21.57 -13.15
N PRO A 358 13.49 21.75 -11.87
CA PRO A 358 13.93 23.05 -11.39
C PRO A 358 15.18 23.49 -12.17
N THR A 359 15.11 24.67 -12.78
CA THR A 359 16.17 25.26 -13.61
C THR A 359 17.40 25.71 -12.81
N ARG A 360 17.32 25.73 -11.47
CA ARG A 360 18.42 26.10 -10.57
C ARG A 360 18.79 24.93 -9.67
N SER A 361 20.09 24.72 -9.54
CA SER A 361 20.63 23.70 -8.65
C SER A 361 20.34 24.06 -7.19
N PRO A 362 20.10 23.09 -6.28
CA PRO A 362 19.86 23.38 -4.86
C PRO A 362 20.96 24.23 -4.19
N LYS A 363 22.20 24.14 -4.69
CA LYS A 363 23.35 24.94 -4.23
C LYS A 363 23.20 26.44 -4.49
N GLU A 364 22.41 26.86 -5.49
CA GLU A 364 22.24 28.28 -5.83
C GLU A 364 21.16 28.98 -4.99
N ARG A 365 20.23 28.24 -4.38
CA ARG A 365 19.22 28.83 -3.48
C ARG A 365 19.82 29.36 -2.19
N SER A 366 20.91 28.75 -1.71
CA SER A 366 21.55 29.15 -0.44
C SER A 366 22.37 30.43 -0.52
N ARG A 367 22.65 30.96 -1.73
CA ARG A 367 23.50 32.17 -1.88
C ARG A 367 22.72 33.46 -2.11
N ARG A 368 21.39 33.40 -2.30
CA ARG A 368 20.60 34.57 -2.70
C ARG A 368 19.75 35.19 -1.58
N SER A 369 19.80 34.65 -0.37
CA SER A 369 19.04 35.15 0.78
C SER A 369 19.82 36.08 1.72
N ASP A 370 21.12 36.30 1.50
CA ASP A 370 21.97 37.04 2.46
C ASP A 370 22.50 38.41 1.98
N THR A 371 21.96 38.98 0.89
CA THR A 371 22.38 40.33 0.45
C THR A 371 21.20 41.25 0.15
N THR A 372 20.43 41.58 1.17
CA THR A 372 19.70 42.87 1.25
C THR A 372 19.54 43.26 2.71
N ASN A 373 20.65 43.66 3.33
CA ASN A 373 20.67 44.54 4.49
C ASN A 373 22.02 45.27 4.53
N GLY A 374 22.04 46.56 4.21
CA GLY A 374 23.21 47.41 4.47
C GLY A 374 23.52 48.51 3.45
N ARG A 375 22.84 49.66 3.58
CA ARG A 375 23.39 51.04 3.41
C ARG A 375 22.22 52.01 3.64
N SER A 376 22.02 52.59 4.83
CA SER A 376 22.78 53.67 5.47
C SER A 376 22.96 54.90 4.56
N GLY A 377 22.23 55.98 4.90
CA GLY A 377 22.85 57.28 5.18
C GLY A 377 22.94 58.33 4.07
N ASP A 378 21.99 59.27 4.12
CA ASP A 378 22.24 60.70 4.39
C ASP A 378 22.49 61.72 3.24
N LYS A 379 21.87 62.89 3.45
CA LYS A 379 22.02 64.26 2.89
C LYS A 379 21.55 64.60 1.46
N ARG A 380 20.46 65.36 1.36
CA ARG A 380 20.48 66.84 1.44
C ARG A 380 19.11 67.41 1.79
#